data_AF-A0A832IEY8-F1
#
_entry.id   AF-A0A832IEY8-F1
#
_cell.length_a   1.000
_cell.length_b   1.000
_cell.length_c   1.000
_cell.angle_alpha   90.00
_cell.angle_beta   90.00
_cell.angle_gamma   90.00
#
_symmetry.space_group_name_H-M   'P 1'
#
loop_
_entity.id
_entity.type
_entity.pdbx_description
1 polymer ?
#
loop_
_entity_poly.entity_id
_entity_poly.type
_entity_poly.pdbx_seq_one_letter_code
_entity_poly.pdbx_strand_id
1 'polypeptide(L)'
;MEKKLFYFPKQQSLCLLYSDVNILKNRLFNALSIQVSPKNSLAFRMRKTRIGHFLFTLFFKKKQLILQLPNDAIKMGYINNQKKVIFEFDKDNKPVYVYKETGQHQWKRENFIGYTLIEAYSKQEYFKKIVCIEKALEKRWKEIPKTGLHGDFTHLNILIDTAEKLVFIDEKRHENSLLFDHFYFYSYYVQCLEKCVTIDKNEVEAIKKSLQQLIKKICKTDTKKQLLTYLNAITTDKAYGLQPEAKQQRLQDFKDFMGYQ
;
A
#
# COMPACT_ATOMS: atom_id res chain seq x y z
N MET A 1 13.67 16.38 21.49
CA MET A 1 12.50 16.74 22.33
C MET A 1 11.66 15.50 22.57
N GLU A 2 11.20 15.24 23.78
CA GLU A 2 10.32 14.09 24.05
C GLU A 2 8.87 14.39 23.70
N LYS A 3 8.24 13.50 22.92
CA LYS A 3 6.81 13.59 22.58
C LYS A 3 6.15 12.24 22.78
N LYS A 4 4.95 12.29 23.34
CA LYS A 4 4.10 11.13 23.57
C LYS A 4 3.22 10.89 22.35
N LEU A 5 3.31 9.69 21.79
CA LEU A 5 2.51 9.25 20.64
C LEU A 5 1.66 8.02 21.02
N PHE A 6 0.47 7.92 20.46
CA PHE A 6 -0.43 6.78 20.62
C PHE A 6 -0.17 5.76 19.52
N TYR A 7 -0.24 4.47 19.84
CA TYR A 7 -0.21 3.38 18.85
C TYR A 7 -1.58 3.22 18.22
N PHE A 8 -1.70 2.94 16.92
CA PHE A 8 -2.91 2.39 16.28
C PHE A 8 -2.76 0.87 16.11
N PRO A 9 -3.79 0.03 15.89
CA PRO A 9 -3.66 -1.42 16.09
C PRO A 9 -2.57 -2.02 15.20
N LYS A 10 -1.91 -3.04 15.76
CA LYS A 10 -0.74 -3.74 15.22
C LYS A 10 -1.21 -4.87 14.31
N GLN A 11 -0.68 -4.95 13.10
CA GLN A 11 -0.72 -6.16 12.28
C GLN A 11 0.71 -6.45 11.84
N GLN A 12 1.17 -7.70 11.99
CA GLN A 12 2.41 -8.21 11.38
C GLN A 12 3.55 -7.18 11.41
N SER A 13 4.02 -6.84 12.63
CA SER A 13 5.11 -5.89 12.94
C SER A 13 4.97 -4.42 12.47
N LEU A 14 3.89 -4.05 11.78
CA LEU A 14 3.54 -2.66 11.42
C LEU A 14 2.58 -2.03 12.45
N CYS A 15 2.86 -0.80 12.86
CA CYS A 15 1.98 0.00 13.69
C CYS A 15 2.07 1.49 13.35
N LEU A 16 0.92 2.19 13.30
CA LEU A 16 0.89 3.65 13.16
C LEU A 16 1.02 4.35 14.51
N LEU A 17 1.75 5.46 14.51
CA LEU A 17 1.92 6.38 15.62
C LEU A 17 1.19 7.68 15.29
N TYR A 18 0.54 8.28 16.27
CA TYR A 18 -0.13 9.57 16.11
C TYR A 18 -0.12 10.37 17.41
N SER A 19 -0.10 11.70 17.29
CA SER A 19 -0.01 12.61 18.44
C SER A 19 -1.37 12.93 19.07
N ASP A 20 -2.44 13.03 18.27
CA ASP A 20 -3.79 13.31 18.76
C ASP A 20 -4.89 12.73 17.86
N VAL A 21 -6.12 12.69 18.36
CA VAL A 21 -7.28 12.08 17.67
C VAL A 21 -7.63 12.72 16.33
N ASN A 22 -7.32 14.01 16.12
CA ASN A 22 -7.63 14.69 14.86
C ASN A 22 -6.76 14.16 13.71
N ILE A 23 -5.56 13.66 14.01
CA ILE A 23 -4.66 13.02 13.05
C ILE A 23 -5.29 11.77 12.43
N LEU A 24 -6.21 11.09 13.13
CA LEU A 24 -6.89 9.89 12.61
C LEU A 24 -7.76 10.19 11.37
N LYS A 25 -8.10 11.46 11.13
CA LYS A 25 -8.84 11.92 9.95
C LYS A 25 -7.91 12.44 8.84
N ASN A 26 -6.62 12.59 9.09
CA ASN A 26 -5.67 13.08 8.10
C ASN A 26 -5.55 12.10 6.92
N ARG A 27 -5.37 12.64 5.71
CA ARG A 27 -5.20 11.87 4.48
C ARG A 27 -4.08 10.84 4.60
N LEU A 28 -2.90 11.24 5.10
CA LEU A 28 -1.75 10.34 5.25
C LEU A 28 -2.06 9.21 6.22
N PHE A 29 -2.74 9.51 7.33
CA PHE A 29 -3.16 8.48 8.27
C PHE A 29 -4.07 7.45 7.61
N ASN A 30 -5.07 7.92 6.84
CA ASN A 30 -5.97 7.03 6.11
C ASN A 30 -5.23 6.16 5.09
N ALA A 31 -4.34 6.76 4.29
CA ALA A 31 -3.52 6.07 3.30
C ALA A 31 -2.58 5.02 3.93
N LEU A 32 -1.98 5.29 5.07
CA LEU A 32 -1.16 4.28 5.76
C LEU A 32 -2.02 3.23 6.49
N SER A 33 -3.23 3.61 6.92
CA SER A 33 -4.11 2.71 7.69
C SER A 33 -4.58 1.50 6.88
N ILE A 34 -4.69 1.64 5.54
CA ILE A 34 -5.02 0.52 4.65
C ILE A 34 -3.87 -0.51 4.53
N GLN A 35 -2.62 -0.11 4.81
CA GLN A 35 -1.48 -1.02 4.88
C GLN A 35 -1.51 -1.84 6.17
N VAL A 36 -1.93 -1.21 7.27
CA VAL A 36 -2.03 -1.85 8.59
C VAL A 36 -3.18 -2.84 8.64
N SER A 37 -4.35 -2.49 8.10
CA SER A 37 -5.50 -3.37 8.14
C SER A 37 -6.39 -3.17 6.92
N PRO A 38 -6.25 -4.02 5.89
CA PRO A 38 -7.15 -3.93 4.73
C PRO A 38 -8.59 -4.30 5.10
N LYS A 39 -8.81 -4.98 6.23
CA LYS A 39 -10.14 -5.39 6.70
C LYS A 39 -11.06 -4.22 7.03
N ASN A 40 -10.51 -3.08 7.49
CA ASN A 40 -11.28 -1.89 7.90
C ASN A 40 -12.51 -2.21 8.81
N SER A 41 -12.30 -3.03 9.85
CA SER A 41 -13.37 -3.54 10.70
C SER A 41 -14.14 -2.45 11.48
N LEU A 42 -15.32 -2.78 12.00
CA LEU A 42 -16.09 -1.84 12.84
C LEU A 42 -15.29 -1.33 14.04
N ALA A 43 -14.57 -2.22 14.74
CA ALA A 43 -13.70 -1.82 15.85
C ALA A 43 -12.60 -0.83 15.42
N PHE A 44 -12.03 -1.03 14.23
CA PHE A 44 -11.05 -0.13 13.65
C PHE A 44 -11.63 1.26 13.34
N ARG A 45 -12.84 1.31 12.77
CA ARG A 45 -13.57 2.55 12.48
C ARG A 45 -13.99 3.29 13.75
N MET A 46 -14.54 2.56 14.73
CA MET A 46 -14.94 3.13 16.03
C MET A 46 -13.76 3.82 16.70
N ARG A 47 -12.57 3.23 16.62
CA ARG A 47 -11.35 3.81 17.17
C ARG A 47 -10.92 5.15 16.54
N LYS A 48 -11.30 5.41 15.29
CA LYS A 48 -11.06 6.70 14.62
C LYS A 48 -11.98 7.82 15.13
N THR A 49 -13.01 7.49 15.91
CA THR A 49 -13.92 8.48 16.51
C THR A 49 -13.35 9.05 17.81
N ARG A 50 -13.82 10.24 18.22
CA ARG A 50 -13.42 10.85 19.50
C ARG A 50 -13.77 9.97 20.70
N ILE A 51 -14.99 9.42 20.72
CA ILE A 51 -15.48 8.56 21.79
C ILE A 51 -14.68 7.25 21.82
N GLY A 52 -14.52 6.59 20.67
CA GLY A 52 -13.76 5.35 20.61
C GLY A 52 -12.29 5.53 20.95
N HIS A 53 -11.66 6.65 20.56
CA HIS A 53 -10.31 7.00 21.00
C HIS A 53 -10.25 7.19 22.52
N PHE A 54 -11.17 7.96 23.10
CA PHE A 54 -11.24 8.17 24.54
C PHE A 54 -11.34 6.86 25.32
N LEU A 55 -12.33 6.01 24.98
CA LEU A 55 -12.50 4.70 25.60
C LEU A 55 -11.23 3.84 25.45
N PHE A 56 -10.64 3.83 24.25
CA PHE A 56 -9.41 3.09 24.01
C PHE A 56 -8.26 3.56 24.90
N THR A 57 -8.07 4.87 25.04
CA THR A 57 -7.01 5.43 25.89
C THR A 57 -7.22 5.14 27.37
N LEU A 58 -8.48 5.09 27.81
CA LEU A 58 -8.86 4.78 29.19
C LEU A 58 -8.51 3.32 29.55
N PHE A 59 -8.90 2.38 28.69
CA PHE A 59 -8.73 0.94 28.94
C PHE A 59 -7.35 0.40 28.53
N PHE A 60 -6.59 1.11 27.68
CA PHE A 60 -5.32 0.62 27.12
C PHE A 60 -4.16 1.61 27.32
N LYS A 61 -3.95 2.08 28.55
CA LYS A 61 -2.83 2.99 28.93
C LYS A 61 -1.45 2.52 28.44
N LYS A 62 -1.22 1.21 28.29
CA LYS A 62 0.05 0.62 27.77
C LYS A 62 0.33 0.86 26.27
N LYS A 63 -0.48 1.66 25.56
CA LYS A 63 -0.34 1.89 24.11
C LYS A 63 0.07 3.32 23.77
N GLN A 64 1.00 3.87 24.54
CA GLN A 64 1.65 5.14 24.30
C GLN A 64 3.16 4.93 24.25
N LEU A 65 3.84 5.58 23.31
CA LEU A 65 5.29 5.60 23.17
C LEU A 65 5.80 7.01 23.42
N ILE A 66 6.83 7.14 24.23
CA ILE A 66 7.60 8.38 24.33
C ILE A 66 8.76 8.24 23.35
N LEU A 67 8.86 9.18 22.41
CA LEU A 67 9.96 9.25 21.45
C LEU A 67 10.67 10.59 21.57
N GLN A 68 12.00 10.55 21.45
CA GLN A 68 12.76 11.76 21.17
C GLN A 68 12.64 12.10 19.69
N LEU A 69 11.93 13.17 19.40
CA LEU A 69 11.66 13.68 18.06
C LEU A 69 12.59 14.86 17.72
N PRO A 70 12.90 15.06 16.44
CA PRO A 70 13.74 16.17 15.96
C PRO A 70 13.02 17.53 16.04
N ASN A 71 11.69 17.58 15.96
CA ASN A 71 10.89 18.82 16.10
C ASN A 71 9.46 18.53 16.57
N ASP A 72 8.69 19.58 16.84
CA ASP A 72 7.30 19.55 17.32
C ASP A 72 6.24 19.39 16.22
N ALA A 73 6.58 19.80 15.00
CA ALA A 73 5.79 19.68 13.78
C ALA A 73 5.52 18.22 13.35
N ILE A 74 6.16 17.24 13.99
CA ILE A 74 5.87 15.82 13.81
C ILE A 74 4.55 15.43 14.50
N LYS A 75 3.61 14.92 13.71
CA LYS A 75 2.26 14.58 14.19
C LYS A 75 1.91 13.10 14.08
N MET A 76 2.60 12.34 13.22
CA MET A 76 2.39 10.90 13.03
C MET A 76 3.64 10.19 12.54
N GLY A 77 3.57 8.86 12.53
CA GLY A 77 4.62 7.97 12.06
C GLY A 77 4.14 6.53 11.94
N TYR A 78 5.06 5.62 11.69
CA TYR A 78 4.86 4.20 11.85
C TYR A 78 6.12 3.51 12.36
N ILE A 79 5.93 2.33 12.91
CA ILE A 79 6.99 1.37 13.24
C ILE A 79 6.76 0.14 12.36
N ASN A 80 7.77 -0.27 11.61
CA ASN A 80 7.75 -1.50 10.82
C ASN A 80 9.05 -2.29 11.08
N ASN A 81 8.96 -3.51 11.62
CA ASN A 81 10.13 -4.32 11.95
C ASN A 81 11.20 -3.52 12.74
N GLN A 82 10.77 -2.85 13.82
CA GLN A 82 11.59 -1.95 14.65
C GLN A 82 12.07 -0.65 13.99
N LYS A 83 11.99 -0.51 12.66
CA LYS A 83 12.30 0.75 11.97
C LYS A 83 11.22 1.78 12.25
N LYS A 84 11.60 2.94 12.78
CA LYS A 84 10.69 4.05 13.02
C LYS A 84 10.78 5.05 11.87
N VAL A 85 9.62 5.45 11.37
CA VAL A 85 9.46 6.51 10.38
C VAL A 85 8.43 7.50 10.92
N ILE A 86 8.75 8.79 10.88
CA ILE A 86 7.87 9.86 11.36
C ILE A 86 7.72 10.94 10.29
N PHE A 87 6.61 11.65 10.33
CA PHE A 87 6.24 12.65 9.32
C PHE A 87 6.12 14.03 9.97
N GLU A 88 6.82 14.99 9.38
CA GLU A 88 6.69 16.41 9.69
C GLU A 88 5.60 17.03 8.83
N PHE A 89 4.80 17.91 9.44
CA PHE A 89 3.68 18.57 8.81
C PHE A 89 3.87 20.07 8.77
N ASP A 90 3.38 20.69 7.70
CA ASP A 90 3.25 22.13 7.62
C ASP A 90 2.07 22.65 8.49
N LYS A 91 1.89 23.98 8.43
CA LYS A 91 0.80 24.69 9.09
C LYS A 91 -0.60 24.26 8.61
N ASP A 92 -0.71 23.73 7.39
CA ASP A 92 -1.96 23.27 6.77
C ASP A 92 -2.23 21.77 7.03
N ASN A 93 -1.43 21.13 7.90
CA ASN A 93 -1.47 19.69 8.17
C ASN A 93 -1.20 18.81 6.94
N LYS A 94 -0.35 19.28 6.02
CA LYS A 94 0.19 18.47 4.92
C LYS A 94 1.58 17.95 5.27
N PRO A 95 1.89 16.68 4.98
CA PRO A 95 3.21 16.12 5.20
C PRO A 95 4.22 16.76 4.23
N VAL A 96 5.36 17.21 4.77
CA VAL A 96 6.41 17.88 4.01
C VAL A 96 7.74 17.13 4.05
N TYR A 97 8.05 16.49 5.18
CA TYR A 97 9.26 15.69 5.35
C TYR A 97 8.97 14.36 6.02
N VAL A 98 9.82 13.39 5.71
CA VAL A 98 9.86 12.06 6.32
C VAL A 98 11.19 11.94 7.05
N TYR A 99 11.16 11.48 8.29
CA TYR A 99 12.35 11.17 9.07
C TYR A 99 12.43 9.67 9.31
N LYS A 100 13.56 9.08 8.95
CA LYS A 100 13.88 7.66 9.19
C LYS A 100 14.89 7.57 10.32
N GLU A 101 14.63 6.74 11.32
CA GLU A 101 15.57 6.49 12.41
C GLU A 101 16.78 5.71 11.88
N THR A 102 17.99 6.25 12.04
CA THR A 102 19.26 5.62 11.60
C THR A 102 20.10 5.09 12.75
N GLY A 103 19.73 5.41 13.98
CA GLY A 103 20.38 5.03 15.23
C GLY A 103 19.51 5.46 16.41
N GLN A 104 19.95 5.22 17.64
CA GLN A 104 19.19 5.70 18.80
C GLN A 104 19.05 7.22 18.74
N HIS A 105 17.81 7.68 18.58
CA HIS A 105 17.43 9.10 18.53
C HIS A 105 18.07 9.92 17.38
N GLN A 106 18.68 9.26 16.40
CA GLN A 106 19.21 9.89 15.21
C GLN A 106 18.25 9.73 14.04
N TRP A 107 17.97 10.84 13.36
CA TRP A 107 16.95 10.91 12.33
C TRP A 107 17.53 11.45 11.03
N LYS A 108 17.37 10.70 9.94
CA LYS A 108 17.65 11.17 8.58
C LYS A 108 16.39 11.77 7.98
N ARG A 109 16.46 13.07 7.63
CA ARG A 109 15.39 13.82 6.97
C ARG A 109 15.41 13.60 5.47
N GLU A 110 14.25 13.34 4.89
CA GLU A 110 14.01 13.20 3.45
C GLU A 110 12.72 13.96 3.09
N ASN A 111 12.60 14.41 1.83
CA ASN A 111 11.37 15.04 1.36
C ASN A 111 10.21 14.04 1.38
N PHE A 112 9.01 14.51 1.69
CA PHE A 112 7.81 13.72 1.45
C PHE A 112 7.57 13.59 -0.06
N ILE A 113 7.52 12.35 -0.54
CA ILE A 113 7.52 12.03 -1.98
C ILE A 113 6.14 11.65 -2.54
N GLY A 114 5.09 11.61 -1.71
CA GLY A 114 3.72 11.40 -2.18
C GLY A 114 2.91 10.40 -1.38
N TYR A 115 1.67 10.21 -1.83
CA TYR A 115 0.68 9.29 -1.24
C TYR A 115 0.57 8.02 -2.05
N THR A 116 0.15 6.92 -1.44
CA THR A 116 -0.05 5.64 -2.13
C THR A 116 -1.08 5.77 -3.26
N LEU A 117 -0.90 4.97 -4.32
CA LEU A 117 -1.75 4.97 -5.52
C LEU A 117 -3.24 4.80 -5.19
N ILE A 118 -3.54 3.92 -4.23
CA ILE A 118 -4.86 3.71 -3.66
C ILE A 118 -4.82 4.13 -2.19
N GLU A 119 -5.77 4.94 -1.76
CA GLU A 119 -5.86 5.42 -0.37
C GLU A 119 -7.08 4.85 0.37
N ALA A 120 -8.02 4.22 -0.36
CA ALA A 120 -9.19 3.56 0.17
C ALA A 120 -9.64 2.37 -0.71
N TYR A 121 -10.17 1.32 -0.09
CA TYR A 121 -10.78 0.20 -0.83
C TYR A 121 -12.25 0.49 -1.07
N SER A 122 -12.56 1.16 -2.18
CA SER A 122 -13.92 1.41 -2.67
C SER A 122 -13.93 1.52 -4.19
N LYS A 123 -15.10 1.29 -4.80
CA LYS A 123 -15.31 1.51 -6.24
C LYS A 123 -15.01 2.94 -6.66
N GLN A 124 -15.45 3.92 -5.86
CA GLN A 124 -15.23 5.34 -6.12
C GLN A 124 -13.74 5.69 -6.18
N GLU A 125 -12.93 5.22 -5.23
CA GLU A 125 -11.49 5.48 -5.20
C GLU A 125 -10.81 4.87 -6.44
N TYR A 126 -11.13 3.62 -6.76
CA TYR A 126 -10.57 2.94 -7.93
C TYR A 126 -10.84 3.71 -9.23
N PHE A 127 -12.10 4.05 -9.51
CA PHE A 127 -12.46 4.75 -10.75
C PHE A 127 -11.98 6.20 -10.77
N LYS A 128 -11.87 6.87 -9.63
CA LYS A 128 -11.21 8.18 -9.54
C LYS A 128 -9.72 8.10 -9.90
N LYS A 129 -9.06 6.99 -9.60
CA LYS A 129 -7.62 6.78 -9.79
C LYS A 129 -7.27 5.97 -11.03
N ILE A 130 -8.24 5.56 -11.84
CA ILE A 130 -8.01 4.61 -12.94
C ILE A 130 -6.93 5.06 -13.92
N VAL A 131 -6.90 6.36 -14.25
CA VAL A 131 -5.88 6.95 -15.13
C VAL A 131 -4.48 6.86 -14.52
N CYS A 132 -4.34 7.08 -13.20
CA CYS A 132 -3.07 6.91 -12.50
C CYS A 132 -2.65 5.43 -12.43
N ILE A 133 -3.60 4.51 -12.24
CA ILE A 133 -3.36 3.07 -12.23
C ILE A 133 -2.86 2.60 -13.60
N GLU A 134 -3.52 3.03 -14.68
CA GLU A 134 -3.10 2.76 -16.06
C GLU A 134 -1.69 3.28 -16.32
N LYS A 135 -1.42 4.56 -16.02
CA LYS A 135 -0.08 5.16 -16.17
C LYS A 135 1.00 4.39 -15.40
N ALA A 136 0.70 3.91 -14.18
CA ALA A 136 1.66 3.15 -13.38
C ALA A 136 1.95 1.78 -13.98
N LEU A 137 0.92 1.04 -14.40
CA LEU A 137 1.07 -0.27 -15.03
C LEU A 137 1.76 -0.17 -16.39
N GLU A 138 1.46 0.85 -17.19
CA GLU A 138 2.12 1.10 -18.48
C GLU A 138 3.59 1.47 -18.30
N LYS A 139 3.88 2.42 -17.39
CA LYS A 139 5.25 2.82 -17.07
C LYS A 139 6.07 1.60 -16.67
N ARG A 140 5.52 0.77 -15.78
CA ARG A 140 6.18 -0.43 -15.31
C ARG A 140 6.43 -1.43 -16.44
N TRP A 141 5.43 -1.70 -17.28
CA TRP A 141 5.58 -2.61 -18.44
C TRP A 141 6.72 -2.17 -19.37
N LYS A 142 6.84 -0.86 -19.64
CA LYS A 142 7.90 -0.29 -20.49
C LYS A 142 9.30 -0.34 -19.85
N GLU A 143 9.39 -0.35 -18.53
CA GLU A 143 10.64 -0.35 -17.78
C GLU A 143 11.22 -1.75 -17.55
N ILE A 144 10.37 -2.78 -17.40
CA ILE A 144 10.81 -4.16 -17.09
C ILE A 144 11.95 -4.65 -18.01
N PRO A 145 11.89 -4.49 -19.35
CA PRO A 145 12.97 -4.94 -20.24
C PRO A 145 14.31 -4.21 -20.03
N LYS A 146 14.28 -3.02 -19.43
CA LYS A 146 15.46 -2.15 -19.25
C LYS A 146 16.07 -2.25 -17.85
N THR A 147 15.21 -2.36 -16.84
CA THR A 147 15.63 -2.28 -15.43
C THR A 147 15.49 -3.60 -14.68
N GLY A 148 14.96 -4.65 -15.32
CA GLY A 148 14.50 -5.85 -14.62
C GLY A 148 13.21 -5.59 -13.84
N LEU A 149 12.69 -6.61 -13.14
CA LEU A 149 11.46 -6.55 -12.33
C LEU A 149 11.60 -5.70 -11.07
N HIS A 150 10.51 -5.05 -10.66
CA HIS A 150 10.46 -4.37 -9.37
C HIS A 150 10.37 -5.39 -8.23
N GLY A 151 9.63 -6.49 -8.45
CA GLY A 151 9.56 -7.63 -7.55
C GLY A 151 8.70 -7.43 -6.29
N ASP A 152 8.41 -6.18 -5.89
CA ASP A 152 7.36 -5.86 -4.91
C ASP A 152 6.33 -4.85 -5.42
N PHE A 153 5.88 -5.04 -6.66
CA PHE A 153 5.05 -4.05 -7.37
C PHE A 153 3.57 -4.09 -6.92
N THR A 154 3.29 -3.60 -5.72
CA THR A 154 1.93 -3.48 -5.18
C THR A 154 1.42 -2.04 -5.28
N HIS A 155 0.10 -1.83 -5.17
CA HIS A 155 -0.50 -0.48 -5.11
C HIS A 155 -0.02 0.35 -3.91
N LEU A 156 0.58 -0.26 -2.90
CA LEU A 156 1.16 0.42 -1.74
C LEU A 156 2.57 0.95 -1.99
N ASN A 157 3.28 0.37 -2.96
CA ASN A 157 4.65 0.72 -3.33
C ASN A 157 4.73 1.69 -4.52
N ILE A 158 3.57 2.21 -4.93
CA ILE A 158 3.46 3.24 -5.96
C ILE A 158 2.95 4.50 -5.27
N LEU A 159 3.75 5.57 -5.33
CA LEU A 159 3.41 6.87 -4.79
C LEU A 159 3.08 7.86 -5.91
N ILE A 160 2.14 8.75 -5.61
CA ILE A 160 1.75 9.89 -6.43
C ILE A 160 2.10 11.16 -5.64
N ASP A 161 3.00 11.97 -6.19
CA ASP A 161 3.36 13.26 -5.60
C ASP A 161 2.30 14.36 -5.91
N THR A 162 2.56 15.59 -5.45
CA THR A 162 1.65 16.72 -5.67
C THR A 162 1.58 17.19 -7.12
N ALA A 163 2.53 16.79 -7.97
CA ALA A 163 2.57 17.06 -9.40
C ALA A 163 2.08 15.86 -10.24
N GLU A 164 1.38 14.91 -9.62
CA GLU A 164 0.91 13.65 -10.21
C GLU A 164 2.02 12.74 -10.78
N LYS A 165 3.26 12.94 -10.35
CA LYS A 165 4.38 12.10 -10.75
C LYS A 165 4.35 10.78 -9.99
N LEU A 166 4.59 9.70 -10.75
CA LEU A 166 4.68 8.35 -10.22
C LEU A 166 6.10 8.03 -9.73
N VAL A 167 6.19 7.63 -8.47
CA VAL A 167 7.42 7.15 -7.82
C VAL A 167 7.20 5.72 -7.33
N PHE A 168 8.08 4.79 -7.72
CA PHE A 168 8.06 3.42 -7.24
C PHE A 168 9.07 3.26 -6.09
N ILE A 169 8.67 2.60 -5.00
CA ILE A 169 9.47 2.45 -3.78
C ILE A 169 9.53 0.98 -3.32
N ASP A 170 10.48 0.68 -2.42
CA ASP A 170 10.63 -0.66 -1.80
C ASP A 170 10.83 -1.79 -2.82
N GLU A 171 11.67 -1.54 -3.82
CA GLU A 171 12.03 -2.53 -4.84
C GLU A 171 12.71 -3.77 -4.22
N LYS A 172 12.26 -4.96 -4.63
CA LYS A 172 12.80 -6.27 -4.20
C LYS A 172 13.09 -7.13 -5.41
N ARG A 173 14.08 -6.70 -6.20
CA ARG A 173 14.48 -7.35 -7.46
C ARG A 173 14.74 -8.84 -7.28
N HIS A 174 14.19 -9.62 -8.20
CA HIS A 174 14.43 -11.05 -8.33
C HIS A 174 14.10 -11.50 -9.75
N GLU A 175 14.54 -12.69 -10.11
CA GLU A 175 14.21 -13.29 -11.41
C GLU A 175 12.80 -13.89 -11.37
N ASN A 176 12.00 -13.54 -12.38
CA ASN A 176 10.68 -14.09 -12.61
C ASN A 176 10.23 -13.77 -14.04
N SER A 177 9.01 -14.19 -14.40
CA SER A 177 8.35 -13.76 -15.63
C SER A 177 8.26 -12.23 -15.76
N LEU A 178 8.33 -11.72 -17.00
CA LEU A 178 8.06 -10.31 -17.30
C LEU A 178 6.64 -9.88 -16.90
N LEU A 179 5.70 -10.82 -16.76
CA LEU A 179 4.34 -10.55 -16.29
C LEU A 179 4.22 -10.50 -14.77
N PHE A 180 5.30 -10.81 -14.03
CA PHE A 180 5.23 -10.96 -12.58
C PHE A 180 4.80 -9.69 -11.85
N ASP A 181 5.36 -8.53 -12.18
CA ASP A 181 4.99 -7.27 -11.52
C ASP A 181 3.48 -6.99 -11.67
N HIS A 182 2.90 -7.21 -12.86
CA HIS A 182 1.47 -7.03 -13.12
C HIS A 182 0.60 -8.10 -12.46
N PHE A 183 1.05 -9.36 -12.47
CA PHE A 183 0.42 -10.44 -11.72
C PHE A 183 0.35 -10.13 -10.23
N TYR A 184 1.46 -9.66 -9.66
CA TYR A 184 1.56 -9.40 -8.24
C TYR A 184 0.73 -8.18 -7.84
N PHE A 185 0.76 -7.10 -8.63
CA PHE A 185 -0.13 -5.95 -8.46
C PHE A 185 -1.59 -6.38 -8.40
N TYR A 186 -2.06 -7.13 -9.42
CA TYR A 186 -3.43 -7.63 -9.50
C TYR A 186 -3.78 -8.49 -8.28
N SER A 187 -2.96 -9.50 -7.99
CA SER A 187 -3.25 -10.49 -6.96
C SER A 187 -3.29 -9.86 -5.57
N TYR A 188 -2.37 -8.94 -5.29
CA TYR A 188 -2.28 -8.27 -4.00
C TYR A 188 -3.44 -7.30 -3.81
N TYR A 189 -3.76 -6.49 -4.83
CA TYR A 189 -4.85 -5.54 -4.76
C TYR A 189 -6.21 -6.22 -4.60
N VAL A 190 -6.50 -7.26 -5.40
CA VAL A 190 -7.76 -8.03 -5.28
C VAL A 190 -7.86 -8.71 -3.92
N GLN A 191 -6.76 -9.28 -3.39
CA GLN A 191 -6.76 -9.83 -2.02
C GLN A 191 -7.12 -8.77 -0.97
N CYS A 192 -6.63 -7.54 -1.12
CA CYS A 192 -6.96 -6.45 -0.20
C CYS A 192 -8.44 -6.04 -0.31
N LEU A 193 -8.99 -5.99 -1.52
CA LEU A 193 -10.40 -5.71 -1.77
C LEU A 193 -11.31 -6.77 -1.13
N GLU A 194 -11.03 -8.06 -1.35
CA GLU A 194 -11.82 -9.16 -0.79
C GLU A 194 -11.76 -9.25 0.74
N LYS A 195 -10.65 -8.81 1.34
CA LYS A 195 -10.52 -8.74 2.80
C LYS A 195 -11.28 -7.56 3.40
N CYS A 196 -11.54 -6.51 2.62
CA CYS A 196 -12.18 -5.28 3.10
C CYS A 196 -13.66 -5.52 3.37
N VAL A 197 -14.11 -5.33 4.61
CA VAL A 197 -15.52 -5.61 4.97
C VAL A 197 -16.47 -4.46 4.61
N THR A 198 -15.93 -3.33 4.14
CA THR A 198 -16.71 -2.12 3.83
C THR A 198 -17.00 -1.94 2.34
N ILE A 199 -16.45 -2.80 1.49
CA ILE A 199 -16.74 -2.85 0.05
C ILE A 199 -17.62 -4.07 -0.21
N ASP A 200 -18.67 -3.92 -1.01
CA ASP A 200 -19.52 -5.06 -1.36
C ASP A 200 -18.90 -5.92 -2.46
N LYS A 201 -19.36 -7.17 -2.55
CA LYS A 201 -18.83 -8.14 -3.50
C LYS A 201 -19.02 -7.72 -4.96
N ASN A 202 -20.11 -7.03 -5.29
CA ASN A 202 -20.36 -6.61 -6.67
C ASN A 202 -19.41 -5.47 -7.07
N GLU A 203 -19.08 -4.57 -6.15
CA GLU A 203 -18.04 -3.57 -6.32
C GLU A 203 -16.65 -4.19 -6.50
N VAL A 204 -16.30 -5.20 -5.68
CA VAL A 204 -15.04 -5.94 -5.84
C VAL A 204 -14.95 -6.56 -7.24
N GLU A 205 -16.00 -7.23 -7.70
CA GLU A 205 -16.03 -7.85 -9.04
C GLU A 205 -15.96 -6.81 -10.17
N ALA A 206 -16.61 -5.65 -10.02
CA ALA A 206 -16.51 -4.57 -10.99
C ALA A 206 -15.08 -4.03 -11.11
N ILE A 207 -14.39 -3.83 -9.98
CA ILE A 207 -12.99 -3.40 -9.95
C ILE A 207 -12.09 -4.48 -10.56
N LYS A 208 -12.31 -5.75 -10.19
CA LYS A 208 -11.55 -6.91 -10.71
C LYS A 208 -11.61 -6.96 -12.23
N LYS A 209 -12.81 -6.94 -12.82
CA LYS A 209 -13.00 -6.97 -14.28
C LYS A 209 -12.33 -5.79 -14.99
N SER A 210 -12.49 -4.59 -14.45
CA SER A 210 -11.83 -3.40 -15.00
C SER A 210 -10.30 -3.52 -14.99
N LEU A 211 -9.72 -4.02 -13.88
CA LEU A 211 -8.28 -4.20 -13.76
C LEU A 211 -7.75 -5.30 -14.69
N GLN A 212 -8.49 -6.39 -14.86
CA GLN A 212 -8.14 -7.46 -15.80
C GLN A 212 -8.10 -6.94 -17.24
N GLN A 213 -9.11 -6.18 -17.67
CA GLN A 213 -9.15 -5.55 -18.99
C GLN A 213 -7.98 -4.59 -19.18
N LEU A 214 -7.66 -3.79 -18.17
CA LEU A 214 -6.54 -2.86 -18.20
C LEU A 214 -5.19 -3.57 -18.34
N ILE A 215 -4.92 -4.59 -17.52
CA ILE A 215 -3.68 -5.36 -17.60
C ILE A 215 -3.56 -6.05 -18.95
N LYS A 216 -4.64 -6.66 -19.45
CA LYS A 216 -4.66 -7.30 -20.77
C LYS A 216 -4.37 -6.32 -21.91
N LYS A 217 -4.87 -5.08 -21.80
CA LYS A 217 -4.59 -4.00 -22.77
C LYS A 217 -3.12 -3.58 -22.75
N ILE A 218 -2.51 -3.53 -21.58
CA ILE A 218 -1.13 -3.04 -21.37
C ILE A 218 -0.09 -4.11 -21.73
N CYS A 219 -0.26 -5.32 -21.19
CA CYS A 219 0.69 -6.42 -21.31
C CYS A 219 0.53 -7.18 -22.64
N LYS A 220 0.60 -6.46 -23.76
CA LYS A 220 0.57 -7.06 -25.09
C LYS A 220 1.94 -7.67 -25.42
N THR A 221 1.90 -8.87 -25.99
CA THR A 221 3.06 -9.55 -26.56
C THR A 221 2.90 -9.65 -28.07
N ASP A 222 4.01 -9.82 -28.79
CA ASP A 222 3.99 -9.88 -30.26
C ASP A 222 3.33 -11.17 -30.76
N THR A 223 3.44 -12.25 -29.99
CA THR A 223 2.89 -13.56 -30.35
C THR A 223 2.20 -14.26 -29.17
N LYS A 224 1.26 -15.17 -29.47
CA LYS A 224 0.65 -16.06 -28.47
C LYS A 224 1.70 -16.94 -27.78
N LYS A 225 2.71 -17.43 -28.54
CA LYS A 225 3.79 -18.25 -27.99
C LYS A 225 4.56 -17.51 -26.89
N GLN A 226 4.92 -16.25 -27.14
CA GLN A 226 5.62 -15.41 -26.16
C GLN A 226 4.77 -15.18 -24.89
N LEU A 227 3.48 -14.91 -25.05
CA LEU A 227 2.55 -14.79 -23.93
C LEU A 227 2.54 -16.07 -23.07
N LEU A 228 2.38 -17.23 -23.70
CA LEU A 228 2.37 -18.52 -22.99
C LEU A 228 3.70 -18.79 -22.27
N THR A 229 4.84 -18.45 -22.89
CA THR A 229 6.15 -18.53 -22.24
C THR A 229 6.19 -17.67 -20.97
N TYR A 230 5.75 -16.42 -21.04
CA TYR A 230 5.72 -15.55 -19.86
C TYR A 230 4.75 -16.05 -18.79
N LEU A 231 3.55 -16.52 -19.17
CA LEU A 231 2.57 -17.04 -18.22
C LEU A 231 3.07 -18.30 -17.50
N ASN A 232 3.78 -19.19 -18.21
CA ASN A 232 4.34 -20.41 -17.64
C ASN A 232 5.56 -20.17 -16.75
N ALA A 233 6.26 -19.06 -16.97
CA ALA A 233 7.43 -18.68 -16.17
C ALA A 233 7.07 -17.99 -14.84
N ILE A 234 5.80 -17.69 -14.56
CA ILE A 234 5.41 -17.03 -13.30
C ILE A 234 5.58 -18.02 -12.13
N THR A 235 6.44 -17.66 -11.17
CA THR A 235 6.52 -18.35 -9.86
C THR A 235 5.90 -17.49 -8.76
N THR A 236 5.23 -18.11 -7.78
CA THR A 236 4.50 -17.39 -6.71
C THR A 236 5.24 -17.36 -5.37
N ASP A 237 6.43 -17.96 -5.29
CA ASP A 237 7.25 -18.01 -4.08
C ASP A 237 7.64 -16.60 -3.60
N LYS A 238 7.94 -15.70 -4.55
CA LYS A 238 8.30 -14.29 -4.28
C LYS A 238 7.13 -13.32 -4.18
N ALA A 239 5.89 -13.78 -4.35
CA ALA A 239 4.71 -12.96 -4.12
C ALA A 239 4.43 -12.87 -2.60
N TYR A 240 5.24 -12.07 -1.90
CA TYR A 240 5.16 -11.88 -0.46
C TYR A 240 3.80 -11.27 -0.05
N GLY A 241 3.32 -11.55 1.16
CA GLY A 241 2.04 -11.00 1.65
C GLY A 241 0.75 -11.52 0.99
N LEU A 242 0.82 -12.27 -0.12
CA LEU A 242 -0.29 -13.12 -0.57
C LEU A 242 -0.50 -14.29 0.41
N GLN A 243 -1.75 -14.62 0.71
CA GLN A 243 -2.08 -15.80 1.49
C GLN A 243 -1.60 -17.05 0.74
N PRO A 244 -0.88 -17.98 1.41
CA PRO A 244 -0.36 -19.18 0.77
C PRO A 244 -1.41 -19.97 -0.01
N GLU A 245 -2.63 -20.10 0.54
CA GLU A 245 -3.71 -20.87 -0.07
C GLU A 245 -4.28 -20.17 -1.32
N ALA A 246 -4.18 -18.84 -1.38
CA ALA A 246 -4.71 -18.05 -2.49
C ALA A 246 -3.73 -17.93 -3.67
N LYS A 247 -2.43 -18.18 -3.47
CA LYS A 247 -1.39 -17.95 -4.51
C LYS A 247 -1.68 -18.68 -5.82
N GLN A 248 -2.04 -19.96 -5.73
CA GLN A 248 -2.31 -20.78 -6.92
C GLN A 248 -3.60 -20.38 -7.62
N GLN A 249 -4.68 -20.14 -6.86
CA GLN A 249 -5.92 -19.65 -7.44
C GLN A 249 -5.73 -18.31 -8.15
N ARG A 250 -4.96 -17.39 -7.55
CA ARG A 250 -4.66 -16.09 -8.18
C ARG A 250 -3.85 -16.23 -9.47
N LEU A 251 -2.89 -17.16 -9.50
CA LEU A 251 -2.13 -17.45 -10.70
C LEU A 251 -3.04 -18.00 -11.79
N GLN A 252 -3.94 -18.92 -11.45
CA GLN A 252 -4.89 -19.47 -12.40
C GLN A 252 -5.84 -18.39 -12.93
N ASP A 253 -6.47 -17.61 -12.06
CA ASP A 253 -7.30 -16.44 -12.45
C ASP A 253 -6.54 -15.53 -13.43
N PHE A 254 -5.26 -15.24 -13.14
CA PHE A 254 -4.42 -14.39 -13.98
C PHE A 254 -4.16 -15.00 -15.36
N LYS A 255 -3.81 -16.28 -15.40
CA LYS A 255 -3.62 -17.03 -16.65
C LYS A 255 -4.90 -17.02 -17.49
N ASP A 256 -6.04 -17.26 -16.87
CA ASP A 256 -7.33 -17.38 -17.56
C ASP A 256 -7.69 -16.07 -18.29
N PHE A 257 -7.67 -14.92 -17.60
CA PHE A 257 -8.07 -13.66 -18.24
C PHE A 257 -7.05 -13.16 -19.27
N MET A 258 -5.77 -13.51 -19.09
CA MET A 258 -4.71 -13.23 -20.06
C MET A 258 -4.84 -14.07 -21.34
N GLY A 259 -5.63 -15.15 -21.33
CA GLY A 259 -5.89 -15.99 -22.50
C GLY A 259 -5.03 -17.25 -22.56
N TYR A 260 -4.70 -17.82 -21.39
CA TYR A 260 -4.10 -19.15 -21.29
C TYR A 260 -5.14 -20.22 -21.69
N GLN A 261 -5.12 -20.58 -22.98
CA GLN A 261 -5.91 -21.66 -23.59
C GLN A 261 -4.99 -22.50 -24.47
#